data_AF-A0A942PCE4-F1
#
_entry.id   AF-A0A942PCE4-F1
#
_cell.length_a   1.000
_cell.length_b   1.000
_cell.length_c   1.000
_cell.angle_alpha   90.00
_cell.angle_beta   90.00
_cell.angle_gamma   90.00
#
_symmetry.space_group_name_H-M   'P 1'
#
loop_
_entity.id
_entity.type
_entity.pdbx_description
1 polymer ?
#
loop_
_entity_poly.entity_id
_entity_poly.type
_entity_poly.pdbx_seq_one_letter_code
_entity_poly.pdbx_strand_id
1 'polypeptide(L)'
;MIRQNNLLSSAIKGSSTILILVYCFLLFEIINILSMPFVLGKAINGMLSQHFFWAYFFVLQYALNGVVVTLRRQVDTKLFTKIHNKLIFQVISQYKNNQTGYSETVARVSLLYGVVS
;
A
#
# COMPACT_ATOMS: atom_id res chain seq x y z
N MET A 1 -15.97 22.71 -4.00
CA MET A 1 -15.76 21.41 -3.32
C MET A 1 -16.25 20.18 -4.11
N ILE A 2 -17.41 20.21 -4.77
CA ILE A 2 -18.00 19.02 -5.47
C ILE A 2 -17.12 18.46 -6.63
N ARG A 3 -16.31 19.30 -7.29
CA ARG A 3 -15.48 18.89 -8.46
C ARG A 3 -14.24 18.06 -8.11
N GLN A 4 -13.72 18.14 -6.88
CA GLN A 4 -12.57 17.31 -6.45
C GLN A 4 -12.96 15.84 -6.22
N ASN A 5 -14.18 15.56 -5.74
CA ASN A 5 -14.67 14.20 -5.52
C ASN A 5 -14.74 13.37 -6.81
N ASN A 6 -15.09 14.00 -7.94
CA ASN A 6 -15.14 13.31 -9.24
C ASN A 6 -13.74 13.00 -9.80
N LEU A 7 -12.74 13.84 -9.50
CA LEU A 7 -11.35 13.59 -9.91
C LEU A 7 -10.74 12.41 -9.13
N LEU A 8 -10.94 12.36 -7.80
CA LEU A 8 -10.50 11.24 -6.97
C LEU A 8 -11.17 9.93 -7.41
N SER A 9 -12.50 9.95 -7.62
CA SER A 9 -13.24 8.79 -8.11
C SER A 9 -12.71 8.27 -9.47
N SER A 10 -12.43 9.15 -10.43
CA SER A 10 -11.88 8.75 -11.74
C SER A 10 -10.44 8.21 -11.67
N ALA A 11 -9.61 8.76 -10.77
CA ALA A 11 -8.24 8.28 -10.54
C ALA A 11 -8.22 6.89 -9.87
N ILE A 12 -9.12 6.67 -8.90
CA ILE A 12 -9.31 5.39 -8.18
C ILE A 12 -9.89 4.32 -9.12
N LYS A 13 -10.85 4.69 -9.99
CA LYS A 13 -11.50 3.75 -10.93
C LYS A 13 -10.55 3.19 -11.99
N GLY A 14 -9.53 3.96 -12.37
CA GLY A 14 -8.48 3.49 -13.29
C GLY A 14 -7.37 2.64 -12.65
N SER A 15 -7.41 2.44 -11.32
CA SER A 15 -6.36 1.75 -10.56
C SER A 15 -6.91 0.68 -9.61
N SER A 16 -8.20 0.36 -9.73
CA SER A 16 -8.96 -0.44 -8.75
C SER A 16 -8.39 -1.84 -8.56
N THR A 17 -7.86 -2.45 -9.63
CA THR A 17 -7.23 -3.78 -9.57
C THR A 17 -5.99 -3.79 -8.69
N ILE A 18 -5.19 -2.71 -8.72
CA ILE A 18 -3.95 -2.63 -7.95
C ILE A 18 -4.26 -2.28 -6.48
N LEU A 19 -5.27 -1.45 -6.24
CA LEU A 19 -5.77 -1.21 -4.87
C LEU A 19 -6.27 -2.50 -4.23
N ILE A 20 -7.05 -3.29 -4.95
CA ILE A 20 -7.54 -4.60 -4.48
C ILE A 20 -6.37 -5.53 -4.15
N LEU A 21 -5.35 -5.57 -5.02
CA LEU A 21 -4.16 -6.38 -4.81
C LEU A 21 -3.42 -5.97 -3.52
N VAL A 22 -3.25 -4.67 -3.30
CA VAL A 22 -2.65 -4.14 -2.05
C VAL A 22 -3.49 -4.51 -0.82
N TYR A 23 -4.81 -4.36 -0.91
CA TYR A 23 -5.70 -4.76 0.18
C TYR A 23 -5.63 -6.27 0.47
N CYS A 24 -5.51 -7.12 -0.55
CA CYS A 24 -5.30 -8.55 -0.37
C CYS A 24 -3.97 -8.85 0.34
N PHE A 25 -2.88 -8.16 -0.02
CA PHE A 25 -1.59 -8.28 0.69
C PHE A 25 -1.70 -7.84 2.15
N LEU A 26 -2.42 -6.77 2.43
CA LEU A 26 -2.65 -6.28 3.78
C LEU A 26 -3.46 -7.28 4.63
N LEU A 27 -4.52 -7.86 4.07
CA LEU A 27 -5.30 -8.90 4.75
C LEU A 27 -4.46 -10.15 5.03
N PHE A 28 -3.64 -10.58 4.06
CA PHE A 28 -2.76 -11.73 4.24
C PHE A 28 -1.75 -11.49 5.38
N GLU A 29 -1.18 -10.30 5.46
CA GLU A 29 -0.25 -9.94 6.53
C GLU A 29 -0.92 -9.94 7.92
N ILE A 30 -2.12 -9.37 8.03
CA ILE A 30 -2.87 -9.35 9.28
C ILE A 30 -3.18 -10.78 9.74
N ILE A 31 -3.58 -11.66 8.82
CA ILE A 31 -3.81 -13.08 9.13
C ILE A 31 -2.50 -13.74 9.60
N ASN A 32 -1.38 -13.42 8.96
CA ASN A 32 -0.08 -13.97 9.32
C ASN A 32 0.34 -13.54 10.74
N ILE A 33 0.20 -12.26 11.06
CA ILE A 33 0.45 -11.70 12.40
C ILE A 33 -0.48 -12.35 13.44
N LEU A 34 -1.75 -12.54 13.10
CA LEU A 34 -2.72 -13.15 14.00
C LEU A 34 -2.42 -14.64 14.26
N SER A 35 -1.87 -15.34 13.26
CA SER A 35 -1.49 -16.74 13.38
C SER A 35 -0.18 -16.98 14.12
N MET A 36 0.73 -15.98 14.19
CA MET A 36 2.01 -16.09 14.89
C MET A 36 1.90 -16.54 16.35
N PRO A 37 1.06 -15.96 17.23
CA PRO A 37 0.96 -16.40 18.63
C PRO A 37 0.46 -17.86 18.76
N PHE A 38 -0.41 -18.29 17.85
CA PHE A 38 -0.90 -19.68 17.83
C PHE A 38 0.23 -20.66 17.47
N VAL A 39 0.99 -20.37 16.42
CA VAL A 39 2.12 -21.20 15.98
C VAL A 39 3.24 -21.18 17.01
N LEU A 40 3.50 -20.04 17.65
CA LEU A 40 4.45 -19.92 18.75
C LEU A 40 4.07 -20.83 19.92
N GLY A 41 2.80 -20.86 20.32
CA GLY A 41 2.31 -21.76 21.36
C GLY A 41 2.52 -23.24 21.02
N LYS A 42 2.29 -23.63 19.76
CA LYS A 42 2.58 -25.00 19.27
C LYS A 42 4.07 -25.30 19.22
N ALA A 43 4.90 -24.32 18.84
CA ALA A 43 6.35 -24.46 18.82
C ALA A 43 6.92 -24.69 20.23
N ILE A 44 6.44 -23.94 21.22
CA ILE A 44 6.83 -24.10 22.63
C ILE A 44 6.44 -25.51 23.12
N ASN A 45 5.17 -25.91 22.93
CA ASN A 45 4.72 -27.25 23.33
C ASN A 45 5.49 -28.38 22.63
N GLY A 46 5.83 -28.19 21.35
CA GLY A 46 6.66 -29.10 20.58
C GLY A 46 8.08 -29.22 21.15
N MET A 47 8.73 -28.10 21.47
CA MET A 47 10.04 -28.09 22.12
C MET A 47 10.03 -28.81 23.48
N LEU A 48 8.99 -28.60 24.30
CA LEU A 48 8.84 -29.33 25.58
C LEU A 48 8.70 -30.85 25.36
N SER A 49 8.10 -31.27 24.25
CA SER A 49 7.90 -32.68 23.89
C SER A 49 9.05 -33.26 23.04
N GLN A 50 10.19 -32.55 22.92
CA GLN A 50 11.32 -32.88 22.04
C GLN A 50 10.97 -33.00 20.53
N HIS A 51 9.84 -32.46 20.11
CA HIS A 51 9.39 -32.41 18.72
C HIS A 51 9.56 -31.01 18.12
N PHE A 52 10.64 -30.82 17.34
CA PHE A 52 11.01 -29.51 16.79
C PHE A 52 10.29 -29.10 15.50
N PHE A 53 9.40 -29.94 14.96
CA PHE A 53 8.69 -29.65 13.71
C PHE A 53 8.00 -28.28 13.69
N TRP A 54 7.28 -27.95 14.77
CA TRP A 54 6.57 -26.66 14.90
C TRP A 54 7.52 -25.47 15.06
N ALA A 55 8.71 -25.67 15.64
CA ALA A 55 9.73 -24.64 15.75
C ALA A 55 10.31 -24.28 14.38
N TYR A 56 10.63 -25.28 13.54
CA TYR A 56 11.06 -25.04 12.16
C TYR A 56 9.98 -24.34 11.34
N PHE A 57 8.71 -24.74 11.51
CA PHE A 57 7.59 -24.08 10.86
C PHE A 57 7.44 -22.61 11.28
N PHE A 58 7.63 -22.31 12.57
CA PHE A 58 7.61 -20.93 13.07
C PHE A 58 8.73 -20.07 12.46
N VAL A 59 9.95 -20.60 12.37
CA VAL A 59 11.08 -19.89 11.73
C VAL A 59 10.80 -19.63 10.25
N LEU A 60 10.28 -20.62 9.53
CA LEU A 60 9.91 -20.46 8.12
C LEU A 60 8.81 -19.42 7.94
N GLN A 61 7.78 -19.44 8.80
CA GLN A 61 6.71 -18.44 8.79
C GLN A 61 7.25 -17.03 9.04
N TYR A 62 8.16 -16.87 10.00
CA TYR A 62 8.80 -15.58 10.31
C TYR A 62 9.59 -15.05 9.11
N ALA A 63 10.38 -15.91 8.46
CA ALA A 63 11.14 -15.55 7.26
C ALA A 63 10.21 -15.15 6.10
N LEU A 64 9.16 -15.92 5.85
CA LEU A 64 8.16 -15.60 4.82
C LEU A 64 7.44 -14.28 5.10
N ASN A 65 7.10 -13.99 6.35
CA ASN A 65 6.49 -12.73 6.74
C ASN A 65 7.41 -11.54 6.39
N GLY A 66 8.72 -11.64 6.71
CA GLY A 66 9.70 -10.62 6.35
C GLY A 66 9.77 -10.32 4.85
N VAL A 67 9.70 -11.37 4.01
CA VAL A 67 9.67 -11.23 2.55
C VAL A 67 8.39 -10.53 2.09
N VAL A 68 7.23 -10.96 2.60
CA VAL A 68 5.92 -10.39 2.24
C VAL A 68 5.83 -8.91 2.61
N VAL A 69 6.27 -8.54 3.82
CA VAL A 69 6.29 -7.15 4.30
C VAL A 69 7.16 -6.28 3.41
N THR A 70 8.32 -6.81 3.01
CA THR A 70 9.27 -6.09 2.13
C THR A 70 8.68 -5.88 0.74
N LEU A 71 8.10 -6.91 0.14
CA LEU A 71 7.44 -6.83 -1.17
C LEU A 71 6.25 -5.86 -1.12
N ARG A 72 5.42 -5.92 -0.07
CA ARG A 72 4.31 -4.98 0.12
C ARG A 72 4.80 -3.54 0.16
N ARG A 73 5.83 -3.24 0.95
CA ARG A 73 6.39 -1.88 1.05
C ARG A 73 6.84 -1.33 -0.30
N GLN A 74 7.40 -2.17 -1.17
CA GLN A 74 7.76 -1.77 -2.54
C GLN A 74 6.53 -1.53 -3.41
N VAL A 75 5.51 -2.40 -3.33
CA VAL A 75 4.27 -2.27 -4.09
C VAL A 75 3.51 -1.00 -3.67
N ASP A 76 3.38 -0.74 -2.37
CA ASP A 76 2.75 0.46 -1.83
C ASP A 76 3.44 1.73 -2.31
N THR A 77 4.78 1.77 -2.22
CA THR A 77 5.56 2.93 -2.67
C THR A 77 5.35 3.19 -4.16
N LYS A 78 5.41 2.14 -5.00
CA LYS A 78 5.19 2.26 -6.45
C LYS A 78 3.76 2.68 -6.79
N LEU A 79 2.76 2.13 -6.09
CA LEU A 79 1.36 2.49 -6.29
C LEU A 79 1.13 3.96 -5.95
N PHE A 80 1.67 4.39 -4.81
CA PHE A 80 1.56 5.75 -4.33
C PHE A 80 2.15 6.75 -5.31
N THR A 81 3.39 6.50 -5.78
CA THR A 81 4.03 7.32 -6.82
C THR A 81 3.22 7.34 -8.11
N LYS A 82 2.63 6.21 -8.53
CA LYS A 82 1.82 6.12 -9.75
C LYS A 82 0.53 6.94 -9.65
N ILE A 83 -0.18 6.84 -8.52
CA ILE A 83 -1.40 7.61 -8.26
C ILE A 83 -1.06 9.10 -8.22
N HIS A 84 0.02 9.47 -7.52
CA HIS A 84 0.47 10.84 -7.40
C HIS A 84 0.82 11.47 -8.76
N ASN A 85 1.65 10.79 -9.56
CA ASN A 85 2.01 11.25 -10.90
C ASN A 85 0.78 11.40 -11.80
N LYS A 86 -0.18 10.47 -11.72
CA LYS A 86 -1.42 10.54 -12.50
C LYS A 86 -2.27 11.76 -12.11
N LEU A 87 -2.36 12.06 -10.82
CA LEU A 87 -3.15 13.17 -10.29
C LEU A 87 -2.52 14.52 -10.69
N ILE A 88 -1.19 14.64 -10.57
CA ILE A 88 -0.45 15.82 -11.02
C ILE A 88 -0.59 16.03 -12.52
N PHE A 89 -0.42 14.98 -13.34
CA PHE A 89 -0.57 15.09 -14.80
C PHE A 89 -1.96 15.53 -15.21
N GLN A 90 -3.01 14.99 -14.57
CA GLN A 90 -4.39 15.41 -14.83
C GLN A 90 -4.61 16.89 -14.52
N VAL A 91 -4.09 17.36 -13.38
CA VAL A 91 -4.13 18.76 -12.96
C VAL A 91 -3.42 19.65 -14.00
N ILE A 92 -2.17 19.35 -14.34
CA ILE A 92 -1.38 20.11 -15.32
C ILE A 92 -2.08 20.14 -16.69
N SER A 93 -2.62 19.02 -17.15
CA SER A 93 -3.32 18.94 -18.44
C SER A 93 -4.60 19.78 -18.48
N GLN A 94 -5.36 19.85 -17.37
CA GLN A 94 -6.56 20.69 -17.28
C GLN A 94 -6.21 22.19 -17.30
N TYR A 95 -5.10 22.59 -16.69
CA TYR A 95 -4.69 23.99 -16.65
C TYR A 95 -4.00 24.45 -17.93
N LYS A 96 -3.24 23.58 -18.61
CA LYS A 96 -2.72 23.84 -19.97
C LYS A 96 -3.85 24.15 -20.95
N ASN A 97 -5.02 23.52 -20.77
CA ASN A 97 -6.18 23.72 -21.64
C ASN A 97 -7.04 24.94 -21.27
N ASN A 98 -6.90 25.51 -20.07
CA ASN A 98 -7.70 26.63 -19.56
C ASN A 98 -6.94 27.97 -19.48
N GLN A 99 -5.73 28.08 -20.04
CA GLN A 99 -4.91 29.30 -20.08
C GLN A 99 -4.76 30.03 -18.72
N THR A 100 -4.68 29.30 -17.61
CA THR A 100 -4.41 29.90 -16.29
C THR A 100 -2.92 30.19 -16.11
N GLY A 101 -2.58 31.30 -15.47
CA GLY A 101 -1.18 31.71 -15.25
C GLY A 101 -0.32 30.65 -14.53
N TYR A 102 0.94 30.54 -14.94
CA TYR A 102 1.89 29.54 -14.46
C TYR A 102 2.01 29.48 -12.92
N SER A 103 1.95 30.63 -12.22
CA SER A 103 2.02 30.70 -10.75
C SER A 103 0.87 29.99 -10.03
N GLU A 104 -0.37 30.06 -10.54
CA GLU A 104 -1.49 29.36 -9.92
C GLU A 104 -1.38 27.84 -10.07
N THR A 105 -0.82 27.39 -11.19
CA THR A 105 -0.61 25.97 -11.46
C THR A 105 0.45 25.42 -10.50
N VAL A 106 1.56 26.13 -10.32
CA VAL A 106 2.62 25.75 -9.38
C VAL A 106 2.12 25.75 -7.94
N ALA A 107 1.38 26.77 -7.51
CA ALA A 107 0.84 26.85 -6.15
C ALA A 107 -0.10 25.68 -5.81
N ARG A 108 -1.00 25.29 -6.74
CA ARG A 108 -1.90 24.15 -6.51
C ARG A 108 -1.18 22.80 -6.57
N VAL A 109 -0.18 22.64 -7.43
CA VAL A 109 0.66 21.43 -7.44
C VAL A 109 1.42 21.31 -6.12
N SER A 110 1.98 22.39 -5.59
CA SER A 110 2.63 22.40 -4.26
C SER A 110 1.67 22.07 -3.13
N LEU A 111 0.43 22.58 -3.16
CA LEU A 111 -0.60 22.21 -2.17
C LEU A 111 -0.99 20.73 -2.26
N LEU A 112 -1.10 20.17 -3.47
CA LEU A 112 -1.36 18.74 -3.65
C LEU A 112 -0.19 17.86 -3.18
N TYR A 113 1.05 18.32 -3.37
CA TYR A 113 2.22 17.67 -2.77
C TYR A 113 2.14 17.65 -1.25
N GLY A 114 1.76 18.77 -0.61
CA GLY A 114 1.68 18.88 0.85
C GLY A 114 0.55 18.09 1.51
N VAL A 115 -0.55 17.79 0.80
CA VAL A 115 -1.68 17.01 1.32
C VAL A 115 -1.47 15.50 1.14
N VAL A 116 -0.63 15.12 0.18
CA VAL A 116 -0.35 13.72 -0.12
C VAL A 116 0.87 13.22 0.68
N SER A 117 1.84 14.08 1.01
CA SER A 117 2.94 13.72 1.94
C SER A 117 2.48 13.47 3.36
#